data_AF-A0A3B0NJX3-F1
#
_entry.id   AF-A0A3B0NJX3-F1
#
_cell.length_a   1.000
_cell.length_b   1.000
_cell.length_c   1.000
_cell.angle_alpha   90.00
_cell.angle_beta   90.00
_cell.angle_gamma   90.00
#
_symmetry.space_group_name_H-M   'P 1'
#
loop_
_entity.id
_entity.type
_entity.pdbx_description
1 polymer ?
#
loop_
_entity_poly.entity_id
_entity_poly.type
_entity_poly.pdbx_seq_one_letter_code
_entity_poly.pdbx_strand_id
1 'polypeptide(L)'
;MDKCNEFSNNKFSNEFTNEFTNNEFSKFKNGFTTLNNGLTNINTDVKKFNFSFGLDDFSSLGKLKNEFRENLEILENYLKNEPKTEQEWESVLNYKNNFKSRLNEANSQVSRLLKQWMNSDSVKYLQVQRYSSIFDQLTTEFNNCSRQIDTRYQRFILFSSPDKYYKEENTTKITQSGMGLVDAIMDVESLTGQASQNLELLKRGNRKLLKIYNRVNTMVNKHLFDVQKLQKNINFIMTRNRAIFSIIIGIFLFFIFCKIFLKFI
;
A
#
# COMPACT_ATOMS: atom_id res chain seq x y z
N MET A 1 -49.94 66.50 -20.63
CA MET A 1 -49.26 65.28 -21.11
C MET A 1 -48.98 64.40 -19.90
N ASP A 2 -50.00 63.89 -19.19
CA ASP A 2 -51.01 62.86 -19.56
C ASP A 2 -50.37 61.48 -19.76
N LYS A 3 -50.53 60.58 -18.77
CA LYS A 3 -51.52 59.46 -18.71
C LYS A 3 -51.07 58.24 -19.54
N CYS A 4 -50.75 57.10 -18.90
CA CYS A 4 -51.64 56.08 -18.33
C CYS A 4 -52.22 55.09 -19.38
N ASN A 5 -52.02 53.80 -19.07
CA ASN A 5 -52.90 52.65 -19.32
C ASN A 5 -53.04 52.17 -20.77
N GLU A 6 -53.36 50.92 -21.08
CA GLU A 6 -53.38 49.59 -20.46
C GLU A 6 -53.72 48.72 -21.68
N PHE A 7 -53.08 47.57 -21.89
CA PHE A 7 -53.79 46.47 -22.53
C PHE A 7 -53.35 45.16 -21.89
N SER A 8 -54.34 44.56 -21.27
CA SER A 8 -54.33 43.32 -20.52
C SER A 8 -54.44 42.10 -21.44
N ASN A 9 -54.26 40.95 -20.79
CA ASN A 9 -54.90 39.67 -21.05
C ASN A 9 -54.20 38.68 -21.99
N ASN A 10 -53.58 37.70 -21.34
CA ASN A 10 -54.09 36.33 -21.32
C ASN A 10 -54.35 35.71 -22.69
N LYS A 11 -53.30 35.25 -23.36
CA LYS A 11 -53.46 34.16 -24.35
C LYS A 11 -52.21 33.34 -24.67
N PHE A 12 -51.24 33.23 -23.75
CA PHE A 12 -49.99 32.51 -24.05
C PHE A 12 -49.47 31.57 -22.97
N SER A 13 -50.30 31.19 -21.97
CA SER A 13 -49.81 30.32 -20.87
C SER A 13 -50.42 28.93 -20.77
N ASN A 14 -51.33 28.50 -21.67
CA ASN A 14 -52.05 27.23 -21.45
C ASN A 14 -51.95 26.17 -22.56
N GLU A 15 -51.14 26.37 -23.60
CA GLU A 15 -50.97 25.34 -24.65
C GLU A 15 -49.55 24.74 -24.73
N PHE A 16 -48.56 25.26 -24.01
CA PHE A 16 -47.18 24.73 -24.07
C PHE A 16 -46.78 23.77 -22.94
N THR A 17 -47.67 23.53 -21.97
CA THR A 17 -47.30 22.84 -20.73
C THR A 17 -47.85 21.42 -20.56
N ASN A 18 -48.69 20.92 -21.48
CA ASN A 18 -49.32 19.60 -21.31
C ASN A 18 -49.01 18.54 -22.38
N GLU A 19 -48.30 18.85 -23.47
CA GLU A 19 -47.91 17.85 -24.48
C GLU A 19 -46.46 17.37 -24.40
N PHE A 20 -45.57 18.10 -23.71
CA PHE A 20 -44.15 17.73 -23.62
C PHE A 20 -43.81 16.73 -22.51
N THR A 21 -44.75 16.42 -21.61
CA THR A 21 -44.43 15.70 -20.37
C THR A 21 -44.79 14.21 -20.37
N ASN A 22 -45.62 13.71 -21.29
CA ASN A 22 -46.10 12.32 -21.22
C ASN A 22 -45.58 11.38 -22.32
N ASN A 23 -45.16 11.89 -23.49
CA ASN A 23 -44.69 11.02 -24.59
C ASN A 23 -43.17 10.86 -24.68
N GLU A 24 -42.38 11.84 -24.22
CA GLU A 24 -40.92 11.70 -24.20
C GLU A 24 -40.43 10.93 -22.97
N PHE A 25 -41.12 11.08 -21.81
CA PHE A 25 -40.81 10.30 -20.61
C PHE A 25 -41.15 8.82 -20.75
N SER A 26 -42.18 8.45 -21.52
CA SER A 26 -42.51 7.03 -21.78
C SER A 26 -41.50 6.38 -22.71
N LYS A 27 -40.98 7.12 -23.70
CA LYS A 27 -39.85 6.67 -24.54
C LYS A 27 -38.54 6.57 -23.74
N PHE A 28 -38.28 7.49 -22.81
CA PHE A 28 -37.13 7.43 -21.91
C PHE A 28 -37.22 6.23 -20.94
N LYS A 29 -38.42 5.96 -20.41
CA LYS A 29 -38.69 4.82 -19.52
C LYS A 29 -38.60 3.48 -20.25
N ASN A 30 -39.06 3.41 -21.51
CA ASN A 30 -38.93 2.22 -22.35
C ASN A 30 -37.50 2.00 -22.87
N GLY A 31 -36.71 3.08 -23.04
CA GLY A 31 -35.28 2.99 -23.31
C GLY A 31 -34.51 2.35 -22.14
N PHE A 32 -34.87 2.67 -20.90
CA PHE A 32 -34.27 2.05 -19.71
C PHE A 32 -34.66 0.58 -19.51
N THR A 33 -35.89 0.19 -19.82
CA THR A 33 -36.29 -1.23 -19.72
C THR A 33 -35.68 -2.09 -20.83
N THR A 34 -35.45 -1.51 -22.01
CA THR A 34 -34.78 -2.23 -23.11
C THR A 34 -33.27 -2.33 -22.88
N LEU A 35 -32.63 -1.33 -22.26
CA LEU A 35 -31.25 -1.43 -21.74
C LEU A 35 -31.13 -2.49 -20.64
N ASN A 36 -32.15 -2.67 -19.79
CA ASN A 36 -32.14 -3.72 -18.77
C ASN A 36 -32.21 -5.13 -19.38
N ASN A 37 -32.90 -5.33 -20.50
CA ASN A 37 -32.95 -6.63 -21.19
C ASN A 37 -31.75 -6.87 -22.14
N GLY A 38 -31.02 -5.82 -22.52
CA GLY A 38 -29.73 -5.92 -23.23
C GLY A 38 -28.54 -6.18 -22.31
N LEU A 39 -28.60 -5.69 -21.06
CA LEU A 39 -27.58 -5.96 -20.03
C LEU A 39 -27.67 -7.36 -19.41
N THR A 40 -28.77 -8.11 -19.60
CA THR A 40 -28.93 -9.47 -19.08
C THR A 40 -28.14 -10.54 -19.84
N ASN A 41 -27.45 -10.18 -20.93
CA ASN A 41 -26.55 -11.09 -21.68
C ASN A 41 -25.06 -10.69 -21.62
N ILE A 42 -24.70 -9.69 -20.80
CA ILE A 42 -23.33 -9.65 -20.30
C ILE A 42 -23.27 -10.75 -19.25
N ASN A 43 -22.46 -11.76 -19.50
CA ASN A 43 -22.19 -12.84 -18.56
C ASN A 43 -21.76 -12.22 -17.22
N THR A 44 -22.74 -11.99 -16.35
CA THR A 44 -22.60 -11.33 -15.06
C THR A 44 -22.18 -12.40 -14.07
N ASP A 45 -21.00 -12.98 -14.32
CA ASP A 45 -20.19 -13.60 -13.27
C ASP A 45 -19.54 -12.51 -12.38
N VAL A 46 -20.23 -11.39 -12.18
CA VAL A 46 -20.06 -10.59 -10.98
C VAL A 46 -20.66 -11.44 -9.86
N LYS A 47 -19.88 -12.39 -9.32
CA LYS A 47 -20.22 -13.15 -8.12
C LYS A 47 -20.93 -12.18 -7.16
N LYS A 48 -22.23 -12.37 -6.94
CA LYS A 48 -22.97 -11.60 -5.91
C LYS A 48 -22.40 -12.03 -4.56
N PHE A 49 -21.40 -11.30 -4.09
CA PHE A 49 -20.81 -11.52 -2.78
C PHE A 49 -21.82 -11.08 -1.72
N ASN A 50 -22.49 -12.04 -1.09
CA ASN A 50 -23.34 -11.82 0.07
C ASN A 50 -22.47 -11.80 1.33
N PHE A 51 -22.42 -10.67 2.04
CA PHE A 51 -21.72 -10.52 3.30
C PHE A 51 -22.69 -10.54 4.48
N SER A 52 -22.35 -11.31 5.51
CA SER A 52 -22.94 -11.25 6.84
C SER A 52 -21.78 -11.24 7.83
N PHE A 53 -21.67 -10.18 8.63
CA PHE A 53 -20.60 -10.02 9.62
C PHE A 53 -21.13 -10.32 11.02
N GLY A 54 -20.63 -11.40 11.64
CA GLY A 54 -20.81 -11.69 13.07
C GLY A 54 -19.71 -11.06 13.93
N LEU A 55 -20.00 -10.85 15.22
CA LEU A 55 -19.11 -10.19 16.20
C LEU A 55 -17.87 -11.01 16.61
N ASP A 56 -17.80 -12.30 16.30
CA ASP A 56 -16.75 -13.24 16.77
C ASP A 56 -15.92 -13.89 15.66
N ASP A 57 -16.01 -13.41 14.42
CA ASP A 57 -15.85 -14.29 13.29
C ASP A 57 -14.42 -14.28 12.68
N PHE A 58 -13.43 -14.80 13.39
CA PHE A 58 -12.09 -15.06 12.84
C PHE A 58 -12.12 -15.95 11.58
N SER A 59 -13.14 -16.82 11.48
CA SER A 59 -13.39 -17.65 10.30
C SER A 59 -13.74 -16.80 9.07
N SER A 60 -14.45 -15.68 9.28
CA SER A 60 -14.78 -14.71 8.24
C SER A 60 -13.55 -13.98 7.71
N LEU A 61 -12.57 -13.63 8.56
CA LEU A 61 -11.30 -13.00 8.11
C LEU A 61 -10.48 -13.93 7.22
N GLY A 62 -10.46 -15.23 7.54
CA GLY A 62 -9.80 -16.25 6.72
C GLY A 62 -10.42 -16.39 5.33
N LYS A 63 -11.76 -16.41 5.26
CA LYS A 63 -12.52 -16.43 3.98
C LYS A 63 -12.28 -15.16 3.17
N LEU A 64 -12.38 -14.00 3.82
CA LEU A 64 -12.15 -12.70 3.19
C LEU A 64 -10.76 -12.60 2.58
N LYS A 65 -9.72 -13.07 3.28
CA LYS A 65 -8.37 -13.11 2.73
C LYS A 65 -8.32 -13.83 1.38
N ASN A 66 -8.95 -15.01 1.30
CA ASN A 66 -8.94 -15.81 0.08
C ASN A 66 -9.77 -15.14 -1.02
N GLU A 67 -10.94 -14.59 -0.69
CA GLU A 67 -11.78 -13.85 -1.63
C GLU A 67 -11.07 -12.61 -2.20
N PHE A 68 -10.39 -11.82 -1.37
CA PHE A 68 -9.60 -10.67 -1.84
C PHE A 68 -8.44 -11.11 -2.72
N ARG A 69 -7.84 -12.27 -2.46
CA ARG A 69 -6.76 -12.80 -3.30
C ARG A 69 -7.28 -13.26 -4.66
N GLU A 70 -8.38 -14.01 -4.70
CA GLU A 70 -9.06 -14.39 -5.96
C GLU A 70 -9.46 -13.15 -6.77
N ASN A 71 -10.02 -12.15 -6.11
CA ASN A 71 -10.46 -10.93 -6.77
C ASN A 71 -9.28 -10.07 -7.27
N LEU A 72 -8.13 -10.11 -6.59
CA LEU A 72 -6.90 -9.47 -7.07
C LEU A 72 -6.39 -10.18 -8.33
N GLU A 73 -6.38 -11.51 -8.36
CA GLU A 73 -5.99 -12.30 -9.53
C GLU A 73 -6.89 -12.01 -10.74
N ILE A 74 -8.19 -11.76 -10.53
CA ILE A 74 -9.12 -11.31 -11.57
C ILE A 74 -8.68 -9.96 -12.16
N LEU A 75 -8.35 -8.98 -11.30
CA LEU A 75 -7.85 -7.67 -11.75
C LEU A 75 -6.52 -7.78 -12.50
N GLU A 76 -5.61 -8.63 -12.04
CA GLU A 76 -4.36 -8.91 -12.74
C GLU A 76 -4.57 -9.58 -14.10
N ASN A 77 -5.57 -10.45 -14.21
CA ASN A 77 -5.95 -11.06 -15.49
C ASN A 77 -6.52 -10.03 -16.47
N TYR A 78 -7.29 -9.05 -16.00
CA TYR A 78 -7.70 -7.92 -16.84
C TYR A 78 -6.50 -7.11 -17.32
N LEU A 79 -5.48 -6.90 -16.49
CA LEU A 79 -4.23 -6.27 -16.92
C LEU A 79 -3.46 -7.11 -17.94
N LYS A 80 -3.48 -8.43 -17.86
CA LYS A 80 -2.77 -9.29 -18.83
C LYS A 80 -3.47 -9.33 -20.18
N ASN A 81 -4.78 -9.46 -20.18
CA ASN A 81 -5.56 -9.65 -21.40
C ASN A 81 -5.97 -8.35 -22.09
N GLU A 82 -5.85 -7.22 -21.36
CA GLU A 82 -6.12 -5.84 -21.79
C GLU A 82 -7.51 -5.63 -22.42
N PRO A 83 -8.43 -4.92 -21.74
CA PRO A 83 -9.75 -4.64 -22.28
C PRO A 83 -9.68 -3.88 -23.62
N LYS A 84 -10.53 -4.27 -24.57
CA LYS A 84 -10.53 -3.74 -25.95
C LYS A 84 -11.65 -2.76 -26.22
N THR A 85 -12.70 -2.77 -25.42
CA THR A 85 -13.88 -1.92 -25.61
C THR A 85 -14.12 -1.02 -24.40
N GLU A 86 -14.83 0.09 -24.61
CA GLU A 86 -15.17 1.02 -23.53
C GLU A 86 -16.05 0.36 -22.46
N GLN A 87 -16.99 -0.50 -22.86
CA GLN A 87 -17.84 -1.26 -21.94
C GLN A 87 -17.03 -2.23 -21.07
N GLU A 88 -16.02 -2.89 -21.64
CA GLU A 88 -15.11 -3.74 -20.87
C GLU A 88 -14.29 -2.90 -19.88
N TRP A 89 -13.80 -1.73 -20.29
CA TRP A 89 -13.07 -0.82 -19.40
C TRP A 89 -13.95 -0.29 -18.26
N GLU A 90 -15.20 0.10 -18.54
CA GLU A 90 -16.16 0.50 -17.50
C GLU A 90 -16.42 -0.64 -16.51
N SER A 91 -16.54 -1.88 -16.99
CA SER A 91 -16.67 -3.07 -16.15
C SER A 91 -15.45 -3.24 -15.23
N VAL A 92 -14.24 -3.13 -15.78
CA VAL A 92 -12.99 -3.22 -15.02
C VAL A 92 -12.88 -2.10 -13.97
N LEU A 93 -13.24 -0.86 -14.32
CA LEU A 93 -13.22 0.26 -13.39
C LEU A 93 -14.25 0.11 -12.26
N ASN A 94 -15.46 -0.35 -12.59
CA ASN A 94 -16.48 -0.64 -11.61
C ASN A 94 -16.04 -1.76 -10.66
N TYR A 95 -15.43 -2.82 -11.20
CA TYR A 95 -14.87 -3.91 -10.41
C TYR A 95 -13.75 -3.41 -9.48
N LYS A 96 -12.81 -2.63 -10.00
CA LYS A 96 -11.72 -1.99 -9.25
C LYS A 96 -12.26 -1.13 -8.09
N ASN A 97 -13.26 -0.29 -8.35
CA ASN A 97 -13.85 0.58 -7.33
C ASN A 97 -14.59 -0.21 -6.25
N ASN A 98 -15.32 -1.25 -6.63
CA ASN A 98 -15.98 -2.16 -5.69
C ASN A 98 -14.96 -2.90 -4.81
N PHE A 99 -13.87 -3.40 -5.40
CA PHE A 99 -12.77 -4.02 -4.66
C PHE A 99 -12.18 -3.06 -3.64
N LYS A 100 -11.86 -1.81 -4.05
CA LYS A 100 -11.32 -0.76 -3.17
C LYS A 100 -12.22 -0.49 -1.96
N SER A 101 -13.52 -0.31 -2.20
CA SER A 101 -14.48 -0.03 -1.13
C SER A 101 -14.49 -1.15 -0.08
N ARG A 102 -14.51 -2.40 -0.54
CA ARG A 102 -14.56 -3.57 0.35
C ARG A 102 -13.25 -3.81 1.09
N LEU A 103 -12.12 -3.57 0.44
CA LEU A 103 -10.82 -3.65 1.10
C LEU A 103 -10.71 -2.64 2.24
N ASN A 104 -11.23 -1.42 2.03
CA ASN A 104 -11.30 -0.40 3.07
C ASN A 104 -12.23 -0.79 4.24
N GLU A 105 -13.37 -1.43 3.94
CA GLU A 105 -14.28 -1.95 4.96
C GLU A 105 -13.60 -3.06 5.79
N ALA A 106 -12.93 -4.01 5.13
CA ALA A 106 -12.18 -5.07 5.79
C ALA A 106 -11.04 -4.51 6.68
N ASN A 107 -10.28 -3.52 6.18
CA ASN A 107 -9.25 -2.84 6.96
C ASN A 107 -9.82 -2.12 8.19
N SER A 108 -11.00 -1.52 8.06
CA SER A 108 -11.71 -0.87 9.18
C SER A 108 -12.15 -1.90 10.23
N GLN A 109 -12.62 -3.07 9.79
CA GLN A 109 -13.00 -4.17 10.68
C GLN A 109 -11.81 -4.77 11.41
N VAL A 110 -10.70 -5.02 10.72
CA VAL A 110 -9.45 -5.50 11.34
C VAL A 110 -8.96 -4.49 12.38
N SER A 111 -9.01 -3.20 12.07
CA SER A 111 -8.66 -2.13 13.00
C SER A 111 -9.56 -2.11 14.25
N ARG A 112 -10.86 -2.37 14.10
CA ARG A 112 -11.80 -2.50 15.22
C ARG A 112 -11.48 -3.72 16.09
N LEU A 113 -11.25 -4.87 15.47
CA LEU A 113 -10.91 -6.12 16.17
C LEU A 113 -9.58 -6.00 16.91
N LEU A 114 -8.57 -5.34 16.33
CA LEU A 114 -7.30 -5.08 17.00
C LEU A 114 -7.50 -4.33 18.31
N LYS A 115 -8.32 -3.27 18.29
CA LYS A 115 -8.64 -2.47 19.50
C LYS A 115 -9.39 -3.28 20.54
N GLN A 116 -10.35 -4.13 20.12
CA GLN A 116 -11.16 -4.95 21.02
C GLN A 116 -10.33 -6.03 21.74
N TRP A 117 -9.43 -6.70 21.03
CA TRP A 117 -8.68 -7.83 21.59
C TRP A 117 -7.38 -7.42 22.29
N MET A 118 -6.88 -6.20 22.07
CA MET A 118 -5.61 -5.68 22.62
C MET A 118 -5.45 -5.91 24.13
N ASN A 119 -6.52 -5.74 24.90
CA ASN A 119 -6.51 -5.87 26.36
C ASN A 119 -7.31 -7.08 26.87
N SER A 120 -7.86 -7.89 25.97
CA SER A 120 -8.87 -8.90 26.32
C SER A 120 -8.35 -10.34 26.14
N ASP A 121 -7.66 -10.63 25.04
CA ASP A 121 -7.16 -11.98 24.73
C ASP A 121 -5.92 -11.89 23.84
N SER A 122 -4.77 -12.31 24.36
CA SER A 122 -3.48 -12.18 23.69
C SER A 122 -3.33 -13.09 22.47
N VAL A 123 -3.98 -14.26 22.45
CA VAL A 123 -3.94 -15.20 21.33
C VAL A 123 -4.77 -14.65 20.18
N LYS A 124 -5.99 -14.19 20.49
CA LYS A 124 -6.87 -13.53 19.51
C LYS A 124 -6.24 -12.26 18.96
N TYR A 125 -5.65 -11.43 19.82
CA TYR A 125 -4.94 -10.23 19.40
C TYR A 125 -3.81 -10.53 18.39
N LEU A 126 -2.97 -11.53 18.67
CA LEU A 126 -1.90 -11.95 17.76
C LEU A 126 -2.46 -12.45 16.42
N GLN A 127 -3.59 -13.18 16.44
CA GLN A 127 -4.24 -13.64 15.21
C GLN A 127 -4.78 -12.46 14.37
N VAL A 128 -5.43 -11.47 14.99
CA VAL A 128 -5.89 -10.27 14.27
C VAL A 128 -4.68 -9.48 13.73
N GLN A 129 -3.58 -9.40 14.48
CA GLN A 129 -2.35 -8.73 14.03
C GLN A 129 -1.76 -9.39 12.78
N ARG A 130 -1.80 -10.73 12.69
CA ARG A 130 -1.40 -11.46 11.47
C ARG A 130 -2.30 -11.11 10.29
N TYR A 131 -3.62 -11.08 10.49
CA TYR A 131 -4.55 -10.67 9.44
C TYR A 131 -4.33 -9.22 9.01
N SER A 132 -4.07 -8.29 9.94
CA SER A 132 -3.70 -6.92 9.61
C SER A 132 -2.53 -6.85 8.65
N SER A 133 -1.45 -7.59 8.93
CA SER A 133 -0.29 -7.63 8.02
C SER A 133 -0.64 -8.19 6.63
N ILE A 134 -1.58 -9.14 6.55
CA ILE A 134 -2.00 -9.73 5.27
C ILE A 134 -2.86 -8.72 4.47
N PHE A 135 -3.78 -8.03 5.14
CA PHE A 135 -4.60 -7.01 4.51
C PHE A 135 -3.80 -5.78 4.09
N ASP A 136 -2.74 -5.43 4.82
CA ASP A 136 -1.77 -4.39 4.41
C ASP A 136 -1.02 -4.79 3.12
N GLN A 137 -0.64 -6.07 2.99
CA GLN A 137 -0.04 -6.60 1.77
C GLN A 137 -1.02 -6.55 0.60
N LEU A 138 -2.24 -7.06 0.78
CA LEU A 138 -3.31 -7.01 -0.23
C LEU A 138 -3.63 -5.56 -0.66
N THR A 139 -3.61 -4.62 0.29
CA THR A 139 -3.80 -3.19 0.00
C THR A 139 -2.67 -2.63 -0.85
N THR A 140 -1.43 -3.01 -0.57
CA THR A 140 -0.27 -2.59 -1.36
C THR A 140 -0.33 -3.15 -2.79
N GLU A 141 -0.61 -4.44 -2.93
CA GLU A 141 -0.75 -5.12 -4.22
C GLU A 141 -1.91 -4.53 -5.04
N PHE A 142 -3.08 -4.35 -4.42
CA PHE A 142 -4.22 -3.71 -5.06
C PHE A 142 -3.91 -2.29 -5.52
N ASN A 143 -3.23 -1.47 -4.71
CA ASN A 143 -2.90 -0.10 -5.10
C ASN A 143 -1.96 -0.07 -6.32
N ASN A 144 -1.03 -1.01 -6.43
CA ASN A 144 -0.17 -1.15 -7.60
C ASN A 144 -0.98 -1.57 -8.84
N CYS A 145 -1.85 -2.57 -8.70
CA CYS A 145 -2.75 -3.01 -9.76
C CYS A 145 -3.69 -1.88 -10.21
N SER A 146 -4.30 -1.16 -9.25
CA SER A 146 -5.19 -0.02 -9.50
C SER A 146 -4.50 1.07 -10.31
N ARG A 147 -3.26 1.43 -9.96
CA ARG A 147 -2.49 2.44 -10.72
C ARG A 147 -2.25 1.99 -12.16
N GLN A 148 -1.89 0.73 -12.38
CA GLN A 148 -1.69 0.21 -13.73
C GLN A 148 -2.98 0.22 -14.55
N ILE A 149 -4.12 -0.12 -13.94
CA ILE A 149 -5.43 -0.04 -14.58
C ILE A 149 -5.75 1.40 -14.98
N ASP A 150 -5.50 2.36 -14.08
CA ASP A 150 -5.73 3.78 -14.35
C ASP A 150 -4.87 4.30 -15.51
N THR A 151 -3.57 3.97 -15.52
CA THR A 151 -2.66 4.35 -16.61
C THR A 151 -3.10 3.76 -17.95
N ARG A 152 -3.47 2.47 -17.99
CA ARG A 152 -3.91 1.83 -19.23
C ARG A 152 -5.26 2.32 -19.72
N TYR A 153 -6.19 2.61 -18.81
CA TYR A 153 -7.47 3.20 -19.17
C TYR A 153 -7.30 4.60 -19.77
N GLN A 154 -6.42 5.42 -19.20
CA GLN A 154 -6.06 6.72 -19.77
C GLN A 154 -5.50 6.58 -21.19
N ARG A 155 -4.60 5.61 -21.42
CA ARG A 155 -4.09 5.30 -22.76
C ARG A 155 -5.21 4.86 -23.72
N PHE A 156 -6.13 4.02 -23.26
CA PHE A 156 -7.27 3.57 -24.05
C PHE A 156 -8.16 4.73 -24.51
N ILE A 157 -8.53 5.64 -23.59
CA ILE A 157 -9.35 6.82 -23.93
C ILE A 157 -8.66 7.68 -24.99
N LEU A 158 -7.35 7.89 -24.85
CA LEU A 158 -6.60 8.79 -25.71
C LEU A 158 -6.39 8.25 -27.13
N PHE A 159 -6.27 6.93 -27.31
CA PHE A 159 -5.79 6.36 -28.58
C PHE A 159 -6.67 5.25 -29.17
N SER A 160 -7.45 4.54 -28.36
CA SER A 160 -8.22 3.37 -28.76
C SER A 160 -9.72 3.63 -28.85
N SER A 161 -10.17 4.85 -28.52
CA SER A 161 -11.52 5.35 -28.77
C SER A 161 -11.51 6.43 -29.88
N PRO A 162 -11.03 6.12 -31.11
CA PRO A 162 -10.93 7.10 -32.19
C PRO A 162 -12.30 7.72 -32.56
N ASP A 163 -13.39 7.00 -32.34
CA ASP A 163 -14.74 7.40 -32.75
C ASP A 163 -15.37 8.50 -31.88
N LYS A 164 -14.84 8.78 -30.68
CA LYS A 164 -15.42 9.80 -29.77
C LYS A 164 -14.80 11.19 -29.88
N TYR A 165 -13.55 11.31 -30.33
CA TYR A 165 -12.84 12.59 -30.36
C TYR A 165 -12.49 13.10 -31.76
N TYR A 166 -12.50 12.23 -32.78
CA TYR A 166 -12.19 12.60 -34.16
C TYR A 166 -13.34 12.20 -35.08
N LYS A 167 -14.43 12.97 -35.04
CA LYS A 167 -15.35 12.99 -36.18
C LYS A 167 -14.65 13.74 -37.30
N GLU A 168 -14.24 12.97 -38.31
CA GLU A 168 -13.83 13.41 -39.65
C GLU A 168 -12.79 14.54 -39.70
N GLU A 169 -11.52 14.19 -39.82
CA GLU A 169 -10.65 14.92 -40.75
C GLU A 169 -9.50 14.03 -41.20
N ASN A 170 -9.20 14.13 -42.50
CA ASN A 170 -8.36 13.21 -43.27
C ASN A 170 -7.08 12.78 -42.56
N THR A 171 -6.78 11.49 -42.66
CA THR A 171 -5.55 10.80 -42.26
C THR A 171 -4.29 11.60 -42.61
N THR A 172 -3.83 12.45 -41.68
CA THR A 172 -2.54 13.12 -41.78
C THR A 172 -1.53 12.35 -40.93
N LYS A 173 -0.34 12.09 -41.49
CA LYS A 173 0.83 11.45 -40.86
C LYS A 173 1.25 12.04 -39.49
N ILE A 174 0.65 13.15 -39.07
CA ILE A 174 0.91 13.88 -37.84
C ILE A 174 0.40 13.10 -36.61
N THR A 175 -0.72 12.36 -36.72
CA THR A 175 -1.23 11.54 -35.61
C THR A 175 -0.30 10.38 -35.24
N GLN A 176 0.35 9.73 -36.21
CA GLN A 176 1.36 8.69 -35.95
C GLN A 176 2.64 9.24 -35.29
N SER A 177 3.05 10.46 -35.67
CA SER A 177 4.21 11.12 -35.05
C SER A 177 3.91 11.60 -33.63
N GLY A 178 2.70 12.10 -33.36
CA GLY A 178 2.28 12.52 -32.02
C GLY A 178 2.10 11.35 -31.07
N MET A 179 1.62 10.22 -31.57
CA MET A 179 1.44 8.98 -30.79
C MET A 179 2.78 8.42 -30.30
N GLY A 180 3.82 8.45 -31.12
CA GLY A 180 5.17 8.05 -30.70
C GLY A 180 5.81 8.99 -29.68
N LEU A 181 5.55 10.30 -29.77
CA LEU A 181 6.05 11.29 -28.80
C LEU A 181 5.37 11.12 -27.43
N VAL A 182 4.06 10.87 -27.41
CA VAL A 182 3.30 10.70 -26.16
C VAL A 182 3.59 9.35 -25.52
N ASP A 183 3.70 8.26 -26.28
CA ASP A 183 4.15 6.96 -25.73
C ASP A 183 5.55 7.10 -25.11
N ALA A 184 6.47 7.84 -25.75
CA ALA A 184 7.78 8.13 -25.17
C ALA A 184 7.70 8.97 -23.88
N ILE A 185 6.81 9.98 -23.81
CA ILE A 185 6.59 10.78 -22.60
C ILE A 185 6.00 9.92 -21.47
N MET A 186 5.04 9.06 -21.80
CA MET A 186 4.38 8.18 -20.83
C MET A 186 5.34 7.10 -20.32
N ASP A 187 6.24 6.61 -21.17
CA ASP A 187 7.34 5.73 -20.77
C ASP A 187 8.32 6.46 -19.84
N VAL A 188 8.66 7.71 -20.13
CA VAL A 188 9.50 8.53 -19.24
C VAL A 188 8.81 8.78 -17.91
N GLU A 189 7.51 9.06 -17.88
CA GLU A 189 6.74 9.23 -16.64
C GLU A 189 6.63 7.92 -15.84
N SER A 190 6.42 6.80 -16.53
CA SER A 190 6.42 5.46 -15.94
C SER A 190 7.79 5.13 -15.32
N LEU A 191 8.88 5.37 -16.07
CA LEU A 191 10.25 5.21 -15.59
C LEU A 191 10.55 6.13 -14.41
N THR A 192 10.03 7.37 -14.43
CA THR A 192 10.16 8.32 -13.32
C THR A 192 9.39 7.85 -12.09
N GLY A 193 8.19 7.30 -12.27
CA GLY A 193 7.39 6.67 -11.22
C GLY A 193 8.10 5.46 -10.59
N GLN A 194 8.67 4.59 -11.42
CA GLN A 194 9.47 3.44 -10.98
C GLN A 194 10.75 3.88 -10.25
N ALA A 195 11.46 4.89 -10.78
CA ALA A 195 12.65 5.46 -10.14
C ALA A 195 12.32 6.06 -8.76
N SER A 196 11.19 6.75 -8.63
CA SER A 196 10.72 7.29 -7.35
C SER A 196 10.40 6.18 -6.34
N GLN A 197 9.72 5.12 -6.76
CA GLN A 197 9.44 3.96 -5.90
C GLN A 197 10.73 3.25 -5.47
N ASN A 198 11.67 3.04 -6.39
CA ASN A 198 12.98 2.47 -6.10
C ASN A 198 13.77 3.34 -5.11
N LEU A 199 13.73 4.66 -5.28
CA LEU A 199 14.34 5.61 -4.35
C LEU A 199 13.72 5.52 -2.95
N GLU A 200 12.40 5.33 -2.85
CA GLU A 200 11.73 5.17 -1.56
C GLU A 200 12.12 3.86 -0.87
N LEU A 201 12.22 2.76 -1.63
CA LEU A 201 12.71 1.47 -1.14
C LEU A 201 14.16 1.58 -0.65
N LEU A 202 15.04 2.26 -1.40
CA LEU A 202 16.42 2.53 -1.00
C LEU A 202 16.50 3.38 0.27
N LYS A 203 15.68 4.43 0.38
CA LYS A 203 15.58 5.25 1.61
C LYS A 203 15.15 4.41 2.81
N ARG A 204 14.18 3.52 2.65
CA ARG A 204 13.75 2.58 3.70
C ARG A 204 14.85 1.58 4.05
N GLY A 205 15.58 1.06 3.06
CA GLY A 205 16.75 0.20 3.24
C GLY A 205 17.86 0.88 4.05
N ASN A 206 18.22 2.11 3.68
CA ASN A 206 19.23 2.90 4.40
C ASN A 206 18.83 3.16 5.86
N ARG A 207 17.56 3.43 6.14
CA ARG A 207 17.07 3.56 7.53
C ARG A 207 17.24 2.26 8.33
N LYS A 208 17.04 1.10 7.72
CA LYS A 208 17.27 -0.20 8.37
C LYS A 208 18.77 -0.44 8.62
N LEU A 209 19.62 -0.17 7.62
CA LEU A 209 21.08 -0.26 7.76
C LEU A 209 21.60 0.66 8.87
N LEU A 210 21.11 1.90 8.95
CA LEU A 210 21.49 2.82 10.02
C LEU A 210 21.14 2.28 11.41
N LYS A 211 19.97 1.65 11.58
CA LYS A 211 19.59 1.00 12.84
C LYS A 211 20.52 -0.16 13.19
N ILE A 212 20.89 -0.98 12.20
CA ILE A 212 21.83 -2.09 12.39
C ILE A 212 23.21 -1.55 12.78
N TYR A 213 23.71 -0.56 12.05
CA TYR A 213 24.98 0.11 12.35
C TYR A 213 25.02 0.64 13.78
N ASN A 214 23.97 1.36 14.20
CA ASN A 214 23.88 1.88 15.57
C ASN A 214 23.86 0.75 16.61
N ARG A 215 23.20 -0.37 16.34
CA ARG A 215 23.18 -1.54 17.24
C ARG A 215 24.52 -2.25 17.33
N VAL A 216 25.26 -2.36 16.22
CA VAL A 216 26.62 -2.89 16.23
C VAL A 216 27.54 -1.97 17.02
N ASN A 217 27.44 -0.66 16.80
CA ASN A 217 28.28 0.31 17.50
C ASN A 217 28.04 0.29 19.02
N THR A 218 26.79 0.16 19.48
CA THR A 218 26.51 0.02 20.91
C THR A 218 27.04 -1.30 21.48
N MET A 219 26.99 -2.40 20.72
CA MET A 219 27.56 -3.68 21.11
C MET A 219 29.10 -3.61 21.22
N VAL A 220 29.76 -2.98 20.25
CA VAL A 220 31.22 -2.76 20.27
C VAL A 220 31.62 -1.91 21.47
N ASN A 221 30.92 -0.80 21.72
CA ASN A 221 31.19 0.04 22.89
C ASN A 221 31.02 -0.71 24.22
N LYS A 222 30.00 -1.55 24.32
CA LYS A 222 29.79 -2.40 25.51
C LYS A 222 30.94 -3.39 25.70
N HIS A 223 31.36 -4.08 24.63
CA HIS A 223 32.47 -5.01 24.70
C HIS A 223 33.81 -4.32 24.98
N LEU A 224 34.06 -3.13 24.45
CA LEU A 224 35.23 -2.33 24.79
C LEU A 224 35.30 -2.02 26.30
N PHE A 225 34.17 -1.66 26.91
CA PHE A 225 34.10 -1.44 28.35
C PHE A 225 34.39 -2.73 29.15
N ASP A 226 33.84 -3.86 28.73
CA ASP A 226 34.09 -5.16 29.37
C ASP A 226 35.57 -5.56 29.28
N VAL A 227 36.20 -5.36 28.11
CA VAL A 227 37.63 -5.60 27.90
C VAL A 227 38.48 -4.72 28.81
N GLN A 228 38.17 -3.42 28.94
CA GLN A 228 38.88 -2.51 29.84
C GLN A 228 38.75 -2.94 31.31
N LYS A 229 37.57 -3.40 31.73
CA LYS A 229 37.36 -3.93 33.09
C LYS A 229 38.18 -5.18 33.33
N LEU A 230 38.24 -6.09 32.36
CA LEU A 230 39.03 -7.31 32.42
C LEU A 230 40.53 -7.00 32.48
N GLN A 231 41.01 -6.02 31.70
CA GLN A 231 42.38 -5.54 31.75
C GLN A 231 42.74 -4.96 33.13
N LYS A 232 41.87 -4.17 33.75
CA LYS A 232 42.08 -3.66 35.12
C LYS A 232 42.20 -4.79 36.15
N ASN A 233 41.35 -5.81 36.04
CA ASN A 233 41.38 -6.96 36.94
C ASN A 233 42.66 -7.80 36.77
N ILE A 234 43.09 -8.04 35.52
CA ILE A 234 44.37 -8.72 35.23
C ILE A 234 45.53 -7.93 35.82
N ASN A 235 45.58 -6.61 35.60
CA ASN A 235 46.65 -5.76 36.14
C ASN A 235 46.70 -5.77 37.66
N PHE A 236 45.53 -5.78 38.32
CA PHE A 236 45.45 -5.89 39.78
C PHE A 236 46.04 -7.21 40.29
N ILE A 237 45.64 -8.34 39.69
CA ILE A 237 46.17 -9.67 40.04
C ILE A 237 47.68 -9.73 39.78
N MET A 238 48.15 -9.24 38.64
CA MET A 238 49.57 -9.24 38.28
C MET A 238 50.40 -8.43 39.29
N THR A 239 49.92 -7.24 39.68
CA THR A 239 50.60 -6.38 40.67
C THR A 239 50.65 -7.05 42.03
N ARG A 240 49.54 -7.66 42.47
CA ARG A 240 49.47 -8.40 43.74
C ARG A 240 50.43 -9.60 43.73
N ASN A 241 50.47 -10.36 42.65
CA ASN A 241 51.38 -11.49 42.50
C ASN A 241 52.84 -11.03 42.51
N ARG A 242 53.17 -9.93 41.80
CA ARG A 242 54.53 -9.35 41.82
C ARG A 242 54.95 -8.94 43.25
N ALA A 243 54.04 -8.39 44.05
CA ALA A 243 54.32 -8.05 45.43
C ALA A 243 54.60 -9.31 46.28
N ILE A 244 53.79 -10.36 46.14
CA ILE A 244 53.99 -11.65 46.83
C ILE A 244 55.35 -12.25 46.46
N PHE A 245 55.68 -12.31 45.17
CA PHE A 245 56.99 -12.80 44.71
C PHE A 245 58.15 -11.95 45.25
N SER A 246 58.01 -10.63 45.28
CA SER A 246 59.03 -9.74 45.85
C SER A 246 59.26 -9.99 47.34
N ILE A 247 58.20 -10.27 48.11
CA ILE A 247 58.31 -10.62 49.53
C ILE A 247 59.04 -11.95 49.69
N ILE A 248 58.67 -12.96 48.91
CA ILE A 248 59.31 -14.29 48.96
C ILE A 248 60.81 -14.16 48.64
N ILE A 249 61.18 -13.46 47.57
CA ILE A 249 62.58 -13.23 47.19
C ILE A 249 63.32 -12.47 48.32
N GLY A 250 62.69 -11.45 48.91
CA GLY A 250 63.26 -10.70 50.03
C GLY A 250 63.56 -11.59 51.24
N ILE A 251 62.65 -12.49 51.60
CA ILE A 251 62.84 -13.47 52.68
C ILE A 251 63.99 -14.42 52.35
N PHE A 252 64.05 -14.95 51.11
CA PHE A 252 65.15 -15.83 50.69
C PHE A 252 66.51 -15.13 50.75
N LEU A 253 66.60 -13.89 50.25
CA LEU A 253 67.82 -13.09 50.32
C LEU A 253 68.21 -12.83 51.77
N PHE A 254 67.26 -12.50 52.64
CA PHE A 254 67.52 -12.30 54.07
C PHE A 254 68.13 -13.55 54.71
N PHE A 255 67.57 -14.75 54.45
CA PHE A 255 68.14 -16.00 54.96
C PHE A 255 69.57 -16.25 54.42
N ILE A 256 69.83 -15.96 53.15
CA ILE A 256 71.17 -16.08 52.56
C ILE A 256 72.14 -15.12 53.26
N PHE A 257 71.77 -13.86 53.45
CA PHE A 257 72.61 -12.88 54.15
C PHE A 257 72.86 -13.29 55.60
N CYS A 258 71.83 -13.68 56.36
CA CYS A 258 71.99 -14.18 57.73
C CYS A 258 72.97 -15.35 57.79
N LYS A 259 72.86 -16.33 56.87
CA LYS A 259 73.76 -17.47 56.81
C LYS A 259 75.20 -17.07 56.48
N ILE A 260 75.40 -16.08 55.62
CA ILE A 260 76.73 -15.53 55.30
C ILE A 260 77.31 -14.84 56.53
N PHE A 261 76.57 -13.94 57.17
CA PHE A 261 77.03 -13.21 58.37
C PHE A 261 77.33 -14.15 59.55
N LEU A 262 76.51 -15.18 59.78
CA LEU A 262 76.77 -16.22 60.78
C LEU A 262 78.02 -17.07 60.50
N LYS A 263 78.54 -17.07 59.27
CA LYS A 263 79.77 -17.78 58.91
C LYS A 263 81.03 -16.91 59.10
N PHE A 264 80.86 -15.60 59.24
CA PHE A 264 81.93 -14.63 59.45
C PHE A 264 82.11 -14.22 60.92
N ILE A 265 81.19 -14.64 61.80
CA ILE A 265 81.32 -14.64 63.26
C ILE A 265 81.79 -16.03 63.69
#